data_AF-A0A926A1G7-F1
#
_entry.id   AF-A0A926A1G7-F1
#
_cell.length_a   1.000
_cell.length_b   1.000
_cell.length_c   1.000
_cell.angle_alpha   90.00
_cell.angle_beta   90.00
_cell.angle_gamma   90.00
#
_symmetry.space_group_name_H-M   'P 1'
#
loop_
_entity.id
_entity.type
_entity.pdbx_description
1 polymer ?
#
loop_
_entity_poly.entity_id
_entity_poly.type
_entity_poly.pdbx_seq_one_letter_code
_entity_poly.pdbx_strand_id
1 'polypeptide(L)'
;MKHFLTSWLAPLRVAAVALVGGLLTLTSCAKFEAPDPAADPQAGSTSQNTIFSGNFVHPGILHGAADLARMRTNVTGNVEPWKSGFDKLAGTASSTTNYASYNYAKLGPGAVIERGTGGADIQNVTKARKDCNAAYYNAVMWAITRDQRHADKAKEILNAWSGTLTGITGADAQLSAAIYGAMFVNAAEILRHTNAGWATGDIDRAEGMFRNVFYPVIRNFNPSANGNWDAAMTKCIMGIGVFLDDATIFNSGVRNFYNQNGSNSNGSLVGYISSTGQCQESARDQGHVQFGIGNLAEVCEIGNNQGMDLYGAENNRLLKGFEYTAKYNLGYSVPYEPYRKLNGSVSTSTSISEIGRGNLRSIYEMVYNHYANRKGLSASAVQYTSQAAAQLRPEGAPFQSDNPGFGTILFSLRSFPGNFLTNPGFEDGTTGWTGRNCALTATTTYKFDGTQSARIESRTQNASGPSQDITSILNTKGQAVYDISARVKKITVSELKYRAKVTVKLRYGGVDHYVNVQENYGSDNWYLISGSVDLRWTGTLEDAEFFVETTDNTYGMLVDQCSLVKTY
;
A
#
# COMPACT_ATOMS: atom_id res chain seq x y z
N MET A 1 27.31 29.37 -42.99
CA MET A 1 28.79 29.54 -43.11
C MET A 1 29.37 29.87 -41.72
N LYS A 2 30.70 29.79 -41.57
CA LYS A 2 31.61 30.55 -40.66
C LYS A 2 30.98 31.59 -39.69
N HIS A 3 31.44 31.87 -38.46
CA HIS A 3 32.44 31.30 -37.50
C HIS A 3 32.40 32.19 -36.21
N PHE A 4 33.42 32.12 -35.33
CA PHE A 4 33.77 33.07 -34.23
C PHE A 4 32.96 32.93 -32.91
N LEU A 5 33.51 32.83 -31.67
CA LEU A 5 34.84 33.09 -31.01
C LEU A 5 35.33 34.55 -31.01
N THR A 6 35.94 35.15 -29.99
CA THR A 6 36.34 34.77 -28.59
C THR A 6 35.70 35.78 -27.59
N SER A 7 36.08 36.08 -26.33
CA SER A 7 37.03 35.64 -25.26
C SER A 7 36.49 36.22 -23.91
N TRP A 8 36.92 35.85 -22.69
CA TRP A 8 38.13 36.33 -21.99
C TRP A 8 38.34 35.63 -20.62
N LEU A 9 39.46 35.92 -19.94
CA LEU A 9 40.11 35.09 -18.92
C LEU A 9 40.31 35.78 -17.55
N ALA A 10 40.25 34.96 -16.48
CA ALA A 10 41.12 35.01 -15.27
C ALA A 10 40.99 36.24 -14.32
N PRO A 11 41.60 36.23 -13.09
CA PRO A 11 42.49 35.22 -12.50
C PRO A 11 42.13 34.70 -11.09
N LEU A 12 42.87 33.67 -10.65
CA LEU A 12 42.85 33.14 -9.28
C LEU A 12 43.54 34.09 -8.28
N ARG A 13 43.29 33.86 -6.98
CA ARG A 13 44.27 34.14 -5.91
C ARG A 13 44.54 32.88 -5.10
N VAL A 14 45.82 32.65 -4.79
CA VAL A 14 46.30 31.59 -3.90
C VAL A 14 46.59 32.21 -2.53
N ALA A 15 46.30 31.47 -1.45
CA ALA A 15 46.79 31.75 -0.11
C ALA A 15 47.37 30.45 0.48
N ALA A 16 48.55 30.54 1.06
CA ALA A 16 49.23 29.43 1.72
C ALA A 16 49.68 29.88 3.11
N VAL A 17 49.56 29.00 4.11
CA VAL A 17 50.01 29.24 5.50
C VAL A 17 50.78 28.01 6.00
N ALA A 18 51.81 28.28 6.79
CA ALA A 18 52.91 27.41 7.16
C ALA A 18 52.57 26.02 7.75
N LEU A 19 53.48 25.06 7.51
CA LEU A 19 53.70 23.94 8.43
C LEU A 19 54.41 24.43 9.70
N VAL A 20 54.06 23.86 10.84
CA VAL A 20 54.96 23.72 12.01
C VAL A 20 54.90 22.26 12.46
N GLY A 21 56.04 21.59 12.55
CA GLY A 21 56.13 20.20 12.99
C GLY A 21 56.26 20.11 14.51
N GLY A 22 55.43 19.28 15.15
CA GLY A 22 55.53 18.92 16.57
C GLY A 22 55.43 17.40 16.72
N LEU A 23 56.53 16.77 17.14
CA LEU A 23 56.59 15.32 17.36
C LEU A 23 56.02 14.99 18.75
N LEU A 24 54.96 14.19 18.81
CA LEU A 24 54.38 13.68 20.06
C LEU A 24 53.96 12.22 19.90
N THR A 25 54.03 11.47 21.00
CA THR A 25 54.12 10.00 20.99
C THR A 25 52.78 9.29 20.88
N LEU A 26 52.78 8.17 20.15
CA LEU A 26 51.68 7.22 20.14
C LEU A 26 51.45 6.63 21.54
N THR A 27 50.26 6.83 22.08
CA THR A 27 49.69 6.04 23.18
C THR A 27 48.29 5.60 22.79
N SER A 28 47.92 4.37 23.14
CA SER A 28 46.72 3.70 22.66
C SER A 28 45.47 4.05 23.49
N CYS A 29 44.37 4.33 22.80
CA CYS A 29 43.00 4.24 23.33
C CYS A 29 42.08 3.69 22.23
N ALA A 30 41.04 2.97 22.63
CA ALA A 30 40.21 2.18 21.72
C ALA A 30 39.33 3.04 20.79
N LYS A 31 39.11 2.55 19.56
CA LYS A 31 37.95 2.94 18.77
C LYS A 31 36.71 2.29 19.37
N PHE A 32 35.63 3.05 19.53
CA PHE A 32 34.29 2.48 19.61
C PHE A 32 33.90 2.01 18.20
N GLU A 33 33.88 0.70 18.00
CA GLU A 33 33.18 0.10 16.86
C GLU A 33 31.72 -0.11 17.26
N ALA A 34 30.79 0.25 16.37
CA ALA A 34 29.37 -0.03 16.58
C ALA A 34 29.13 -1.54 16.42
N PRO A 35 28.25 -2.16 17.22
CA PRO A 35 28.00 -3.60 17.13
C PRO A 35 27.42 -3.96 15.76
N ASP A 36 28.06 -4.94 15.11
CA ASP A 36 27.61 -5.54 13.87
C ASP A 36 26.23 -6.20 14.08
N PRO A 37 25.19 -5.91 13.28
CA PRO A 37 23.89 -6.56 13.42
C PRO A 37 24.02 -8.06 13.09
N ALA A 38 23.92 -8.89 14.12
CA ALA A 38 24.16 -10.32 14.06
C ALA A 38 23.41 -11.00 12.89
N ALA A 39 24.14 -11.77 12.09
CA ALA A 39 23.60 -12.48 10.94
C ALA A 39 22.61 -13.58 11.37
N ASP A 40 21.39 -13.51 10.85
CA ASP A 40 20.34 -14.51 11.05
C ASP A 40 20.67 -15.81 10.28
N PRO A 41 20.87 -16.96 10.96
CA PRO A 41 21.47 -18.14 10.35
C PRO A 41 20.46 -19.11 9.71
N GLN A 42 19.57 -18.65 8.82
CA GLN A 42 18.99 -19.54 7.78
C GLN A 42 18.42 -18.87 6.52
N ALA A 43 19.20 -18.00 5.86
CA ALA A 43 18.91 -17.51 4.50
C ALA A 43 19.10 -18.59 3.40
N GLY A 44 18.26 -19.62 3.41
CA GLY A 44 18.25 -20.68 2.39
C GLY A 44 17.80 -20.15 1.02
N SER A 45 18.73 -20.11 0.06
CA SER A 45 18.47 -19.68 -1.33
C SER A 45 17.57 -20.68 -2.07
N THR A 46 16.26 -20.59 -1.81
CA THR A 46 15.24 -21.32 -2.56
C THR A 46 14.87 -20.55 -3.81
N SER A 47 15.04 -21.16 -4.98
CA SER A 47 14.48 -20.65 -6.23
C SER A 47 12.96 -20.81 -6.21
N GLN A 48 12.27 -19.85 -5.58
CA GLN A 48 10.82 -19.78 -5.50
C GLN A 48 10.20 -19.89 -6.90
N ASN A 49 9.25 -20.80 -7.07
CA ASN A 49 8.64 -21.09 -8.36
C ASN A 49 7.61 -20.01 -8.68
N THR A 50 8.07 -18.95 -9.34
CA THR A 50 7.55 -17.57 -9.26
C THR A 50 6.37 -17.29 -10.20
N ILE A 51 5.49 -18.28 -10.37
CA ILE A 51 4.31 -18.20 -11.24
C ILE A 51 3.01 -18.43 -10.45
N PHE A 52 2.02 -17.59 -10.72
CA PHE A 52 0.65 -17.74 -10.26
C PHE A 52 -0.02 -18.96 -10.89
N SER A 53 -0.68 -19.77 -10.07
CA SER A 53 -1.31 -21.04 -10.44
C SER A 53 -2.67 -21.28 -9.77
N GLY A 54 -3.23 -20.24 -9.11
CA GLY A 54 -4.53 -20.29 -8.46
C GLY A 54 -5.67 -19.76 -9.34
N ASN A 55 -6.86 -19.65 -8.74
CA ASN A 55 -7.97 -18.88 -9.29
C ASN A 55 -7.82 -17.42 -8.85
N PHE A 56 -8.21 -16.46 -9.68
CA PHE A 56 -8.14 -15.05 -9.33
C PHE A 56 -9.16 -14.67 -8.23
N VAL A 57 -8.73 -13.79 -7.33
CA VAL A 57 -9.55 -13.15 -6.30
C VAL A 57 -10.14 -11.86 -6.87
N HIS A 58 -11.45 -11.66 -6.69
CA HIS A 58 -12.18 -10.54 -7.27
C HIS A 58 -13.13 -9.83 -6.28
N PRO A 59 -13.20 -8.47 -6.31
CA PRO A 59 -12.23 -7.59 -6.97
C PRO A 59 -10.85 -7.78 -6.32
N GLY A 60 -9.78 -7.70 -7.10
CA GLY A 60 -8.42 -8.00 -6.64
C GLY A 60 -7.28 -7.44 -7.49
N ILE A 61 -7.49 -6.33 -8.20
CA ILE A 61 -6.40 -5.55 -8.80
C ILE A 61 -5.77 -4.66 -7.72
N LEU A 62 -6.05 -3.35 -7.66
CA LEU A 62 -5.54 -2.50 -6.57
C LEU A 62 -6.35 -2.61 -5.26
N HIS A 63 -7.58 -3.13 -5.32
CA HIS A 63 -8.49 -3.17 -4.17
C HIS A 63 -9.19 -4.52 -4.04
N GLY A 64 -8.99 -5.18 -2.90
CA GLY A 64 -9.77 -6.33 -2.48
C GLY A 64 -11.20 -5.96 -2.06
N ALA A 65 -12.08 -6.96 -1.98
CA ALA A 65 -13.41 -6.79 -1.35
C ALA A 65 -13.31 -6.22 0.08
N ALA A 66 -12.29 -6.63 0.84
CA ALA A 66 -12.00 -6.14 2.18
C ALA A 66 -11.56 -4.66 2.19
N ASP A 67 -10.79 -4.21 1.20
CA ASP A 67 -10.37 -2.80 1.07
C ASP A 67 -11.57 -1.89 0.81
N LEU A 68 -12.41 -2.24 -0.17
CA LEU A 68 -13.61 -1.47 -0.49
C LEU A 68 -14.59 -1.43 0.69
N ALA A 69 -14.68 -2.52 1.47
CA ALA A 69 -15.45 -2.56 2.72
C ALA A 69 -14.83 -1.68 3.82
N ARG A 70 -13.49 -1.68 3.99
CA ARG A 70 -12.76 -0.81 4.91
C ARG A 70 -13.01 0.66 4.60
N MET A 71 -12.79 1.07 3.35
CA MET A 71 -13.01 2.45 2.88
C MET A 71 -14.43 2.90 3.19
N ARG A 72 -15.44 2.12 2.77
CA ARG A 72 -16.85 2.42 3.03
C ARG A 72 -17.13 2.58 4.53
N THR A 73 -16.77 1.57 5.33
CA THR A 73 -17.09 1.53 6.77
C THR A 73 -16.49 2.73 7.51
N ASN A 74 -15.21 3.01 7.27
CA ASN A 74 -14.51 4.11 7.94
C ASN A 74 -15.05 5.48 7.50
N VAL A 75 -15.37 5.68 6.22
CA VAL A 75 -16.01 6.93 5.75
C VAL A 75 -17.40 7.11 6.36
N THR A 76 -18.24 6.07 6.37
CA THR A 76 -19.59 6.16 6.99
C THR A 76 -19.53 6.35 8.50
N GLY A 77 -18.47 5.89 9.16
CA GLY A 77 -18.23 6.10 10.59
C GLY A 77 -17.49 7.41 10.93
N ASN A 78 -17.18 8.27 9.94
CA ASN A 78 -16.32 9.45 10.10
C ASN A 78 -14.95 9.16 10.74
N VAL A 79 -14.39 7.97 10.51
CA VAL A 79 -13.12 7.52 11.08
C VAL A 79 -11.96 8.12 10.30
N GLU A 80 -11.03 8.77 10.99
CA GLU A 80 -9.80 9.28 10.41
C GLU A 80 -8.70 8.19 10.31
N PRO A 81 -7.82 8.23 9.29
CA PRO A 81 -7.66 9.31 8.30
C PRO A 81 -8.55 9.16 7.04
N TRP A 82 -9.39 8.12 6.94
CA TRP A 82 -10.22 7.87 5.76
C TRP A 82 -11.25 8.97 5.50
N LYS A 83 -11.80 9.59 6.55
CA LYS A 83 -12.75 10.71 6.41
C LYS A 83 -12.08 11.91 5.72
N SER A 84 -10.92 12.34 6.19
CA SER A 84 -10.14 13.41 5.54
C SER A 84 -9.61 13.01 4.15
N GLY A 85 -9.28 11.73 3.94
CA GLY A 85 -8.94 11.20 2.61
C GLY A 85 -10.13 11.22 1.63
N PHE A 86 -11.33 10.89 2.10
CA PHE A 86 -12.57 10.94 1.32
C PHE A 86 -12.98 12.39 1.04
N ASP A 87 -12.90 13.29 2.02
CA ASP A 87 -13.10 14.73 1.81
C ASP A 87 -12.12 15.29 0.76
N LYS A 88 -10.89 14.77 0.69
CA LYS A 88 -9.91 15.15 -0.34
C LYS A 88 -10.31 14.65 -1.73
N LEU A 89 -10.82 13.41 -1.83
CA LEU A 89 -11.29 12.80 -3.08
C LEU A 89 -12.59 13.46 -3.56
N ALA A 90 -13.64 13.46 -2.73
CA ALA A 90 -14.92 14.08 -2.99
C ALA A 90 -14.81 15.59 -3.14
N GLY A 91 -13.90 16.26 -2.42
CA GLY A 91 -13.61 17.69 -2.54
C GLY A 91 -13.06 18.12 -3.89
N THR A 92 -12.65 17.19 -4.76
CA THR A 92 -12.42 17.50 -6.18
C THR A 92 -13.71 17.93 -6.90
N ALA A 93 -14.89 17.76 -6.29
CA ALA A 93 -16.22 18.14 -6.78
C ALA A 93 -16.34 19.58 -7.34
N SER A 94 -15.50 20.51 -6.88
CA SER A 94 -15.74 21.95 -7.06
C SER A 94 -14.91 22.63 -8.18
N SER A 95 -14.28 21.88 -9.10
CA SER A 95 -13.42 22.47 -10.14
C SER A 95 -13.54 21.83 -11.53
N THR A 96 -12.91 22.45 -12.53
CA THR A 96 -12.87 21.99 -13.94
C THR A 96 -11.99 20.75 -14.19
N THR A 97 -11.42 20.15 -13.14
CA THR A 97 -10.65 18.89 -13.18
C THR A 97 -11.24 17.81 -12.26
N ASN A 98 -12.52 17.95 -11.93
CA ASN A 98 -13.30 17.08 -11.05
C ASN A 98 -13.55 15.68 -11.64
N TYR A 99 -12.57 14.79 -11.51
CA TYR A 99 -12.67 13.41 -11.98
C TYR A 99 -13.60 12.53 -11.11
N ALA A 100 -13.76 12.82 -9.82
CA ALA A 100 -14.56 11.99 -8.90
C ALA A 100 -16.09 12.20 -9.05
N SER A 101 -16.54 13.16 -9.88
CA SER A 101 -17.96 13.50 -10.01
C SER A 101 -18.76 12.52 -10.85
N TYR A 102 -19.99 12.23 -10.41
CA TYR A 102 -21.04 11.73 -11.31
C TYR A 102 -21.49 12.79 -12.34
N ASN A 103 -21.20 14.08 -12.11
CA ASN A 103 -21.44 15.16 -13.08
C ASN A 103 -20.27 15.36 -14.07
N TYR A 104 -19.28 14.46 -14.10
CA TYR A 104 -18.11 14.61 -14.97
C TYR A 104 -18.50 14.56 -16.47
N ALA A 105 -18.07 15.57 -17.22
CA ALA A 105 -18.27 15.64 -18.66
C ALA A 105 -17.23 14.76 -19.38
N LYS A 106 -17.65 13.54 -19.77
CA LYS A 106 -16.85 12.58 -20.55
C LYS A 106 -16.36 13.22 -21.85
N LEU A 107 -15.06 13.17 -22.10
CA LEU A 107 -14.42 13.86 -23.23
C LEU A 107 -14.19 12.95 -24.45
N GLY A 108 -14.10 11.64 -24.21
CA GLY A 108 -14.02 10.60 -25.22
C GLY A 108 -15.39 10.09 -25.69
N PRO A 109 -15.41 9.03 -26.51
CA PRO A 109 -14.25 8.22 -26.88
C PRO A 109 -13.46 8.79 -28.06
N GLY A 110 -12.37 8.11 -28.41
CA GLY A 110 -11.65 8.30 -29.66
C GLY A 110 -11.21 6.93 -30.20
N ALA A 111 -11.25 6.74 -31.53
CA ALA A 111 -10.91 5.46 -32.15
C ALA A 111 -9.42 5.10 -32.01
N VAL A 112 -8.55 6.11 -31.98
CA VAL A 112 -7.12 5.96 -31.72
C VAL A 112 -6.68 6.92 -30.60
N ILE A 113 -5.81 6.43 -29.72
CA ILE A 113 -5.05 7.25 -28.77
C ILE A 113 -3.60 7.32 -29.26
N GLU A 114 -3.13 8.50 -29.63
CA GLU A 114 -1.75 8.69 -30.10
C GLU A 114 -0.93 9.51 -29.07
N ARG A 115 0.34 9.15 -28.84
CA ARG A 115 1.25 9.93 -27.99
C ARG A 115 2.69 9.89 -28.50
N GLY A 116 3.36 11.04 -28.50
CA GLY A 116 4.74 11.23 -28.93
C GLY A 116 5.05 12.70 -29.16
N THR A 117 6.22 13.02 -29.73
CA THR A 117 6.67 14.40 -29.97
C THR A 117 6.00 15.02 -31.21
N GLY A 118 4.74 15.47 -31.07
CA GLY A 118 3.94 16.04 -32.18
C GLY A 118 3.34 17.43 -31.96
N GLY A 119 3.19 17.92 -30.72
CA GLY A 119 2.58 19.23 -30.42
C GLY A 119 1.31 19.13 -29.57
N ALA A 120 0.39 20.09 -29.72
CA ALA A 120 -0.76 20.26 -28.84
C ALA A 120 -1.88 19.23 -29.09
N ASP A 121 -2.27 18.51 -28.03
CA ASP A 121 -3.22 17.39 -27.97
C ASP A 121 -3.12 16.36 -29.11
N ILE A 122 -2.02 15.59 -29.05
CA ILE A 122 -1.79 14.36 -29.83
C ILE A 122 -3.02 13.44 -29.70
N GLN A 123 -3.40 12.76 -30.78
CA GLN A 123 -4.80 12.37 -31.02
C GLN A 123 -5.50 11.70 -29.81
N ASN A 124 -6.50 12.39 -29.25
CA ASN A 124 -7.34 11.96 -28.12
C ASN A 124 -6.60 11.68 -26.78
N VAL A 125 -5.30 11.96 -26.66
CA VAL A 125 -4.53 11.57 -25.46
C VAL A 125 -5.01 12.26 -24.18
N THR A 126 -5.34 13.56 -24.25
CA THR A 126 -5.89 14.28 -23.09
C THR A 126 -7.29 13.78 -22.72
N LYS A 127 -8.07 13.30 -23.68
CA LYS A 127 -9.39 12.70 -23.42
C LYS A 127 -9.23 11.40 -22.64
N ALA A 128 -8.42 10.48 -23.16
CA ALA A 128 -8.17 9.17 -22.53
C ALA A 128 -7.64 9.33 -21.10
N ARG A 129 -6.63 10.19 -20.89
CA ARG A 129 -6.04 10.50 -19.59
C ARG A 129 -7.05 11.05 -18.57
N LYS A 130 -7.95 11.93 -19.00
CA LYS A 130 -8.96 12.53 -18.10
C LYS A 130 -10.10 11.54 -17.82
N ASP A 131 -10.56 10.83 -18.84
CA ASP A 131 -11.65 9.86 -18.75
C ASP A 131 -11.24 8.61 -17.94
N CYS A 132 -10.01 8.09 -18.06
CA CYS A 132 -9.57 6.92 -17.28
C CYS A 132 -9.50 7.22 -15.77
N ASN A 133 -9.04 8.42 -15.42
CA ASN A 133 -9.10 8.92 -14.05
C ASN A 133 -10.56 9.02 -13.58
N ALA A 134 -11.43 9.61 -14.39
CA ALA A 134 -12.83 9.80 -14.02
C ALA A 134 -13.60 8.49 -13.86
N ALA A 135 -13.34 7.48 -14.71
CA ALA A 135 -13.89 6.13 -14.55
C ALA A 135 -13.44 5.49 -13.24
N TYR A 136 -12.13 5.52 -12.94
CA TYR A 136 -11.57 4.93 -11.72
C TYR A 136 -12.12 5.60 -10.45
N TYR A 137 -12.05 6.93 -10.35
CA TYR A 137 -12.52 7.63 -9.15
C TYR A 137 -14.03 7.54 -8.98
N ASN A 138 -14.83 7.51 -10.06
CA ASN A 138 -16.25 7.23 -9.93
C ASN A 138 -16.52 5.78 -9.48
N ALA A 139 -15.76 4.78 -9.95
CA ALA A 139 -15.90 3.42 -9.46
C ALA A 139 -15.55 3.29 -7.95
N VAL A 140 -14.51 3.98 -7.48
CA VAL A 140 -14.16 4.10 -6.05
C VAL A 140 -15.27 4.82 -5.26
N MET A 141 -15.76 5.97 -5.76
CA MET A 141 -16.85 6.72 -5.13
C MET A 141 -18.13 5.88 -5.02
N TRP A 142 -18.47 5.08 -6.03
CA TRP A 142 -19.54 4.08 -5.96
C TRP A 142 -19.30 3.05 -4.85
N ALA A 143 -18.11 2.44 -4.81
CA ALA A 143 -17.82 1.39 -3.84
C ALA A 143 -17.94 1.87 -2.38
N ILE A 144 -17.56 3.14 -2.12
CA ILE A 144 -17.67 3.83 -0.84
C ILE A 144 -19.12 4.26 -0.56
N THR A 145 -19.68 5.14 -1.40
CA THR A 145 -20.96 5.85 -1.12
C THR A 145 -22.19 4.99 -1.38
N ARG A 146 -22.12 4.07 -2.35
CA ARG A 146 -23.25 3.36 -2.97
C ARG A 146 -24.29 4.25 -3.64
N ASP A 147 -23.89 5.47 -4.01
CA ASP A 147 -24.65 6.31 -4.94
C ASP A 147 -24.47 5.78 -6.38
N GLN A 148 -25.54 5.22 -6.93
CA GLN A 148 -25.58 4.60 -8.26
C GLN A 148 -25.12 5.55 -9.38
N ARG A 149 -25.27 6.88 -9.20
CA ARG A 149 -24.85 7.88 -10.21
C ARG A 149 -23.35 7.83 -10.49
N HIS A 150 -22.53 7.48 -9.50
CA HIS A 150 -21.10 7.27 -9.69
C HIS A 150 -20.82 5.99 -10.50
N ALA A 151 -21.50 4.89 -10.20
CA ALA A 151 -21.38 3.66 -11.00
C ALA A 151 -21.81 3.90 -12.46
N ASP A 152 -22.91 4.62 -12.68
CA ASP A 152 -23.41 4.93 -14.01
C ASP A 152 -22.46 5.83 -14.80
N LYS A 153 -21.81 6.83 -14.15
CA LYS A 153 -20.76 7.64 -14.79
C LYS A 153 -19.54 6.79 -15.18
N ALA A 154 -19.09 5.88 -14.32
CA ALA A 154 -17.95 5.01 -14.63
C ALA A 154 -18.28 4.04 -15.79
N LYS A 155 -19.49 3.46 -15.80
CA LYS A 155 -20.00 2.64 -16.92
C LYS A 155 -20.13 3.43 -18.22
N GLU A 156 -20.67 4.66 -18.19
CA GLU A 156 -20.77 5.55 -19.37
C GLU A 156 -19.40 5.74 -20.05
N ILE A 157 -18.35 5.96 -19.25
CA ILE A 157 -16.99 6.15 -19.74
C ILE A 157 -16.44 4.84 -20.33
N LEU A 158 -16.47 3.74 -19.57
CA LEU A 158 -15.93 2.46 -20.01
C LEU A 158 -16.65 1.94 -21.25
N ASN A 159 -17.98 1.99 -21.29
CA ASN A 159 -18.80 1.55 -22.42
C ASN A 159 -18.51 2.37 -23.70
N ALA A 160 -18.24 3.67 -23.55
CA ALA A 160 -17.91 4.53 -24.68
C ALA A 160 -16.53 4.20 -25.25
N TRP A 161 -15.50 4.04 -24.41
CA TRP A 161 -14.16 3.68 -24.88
C TRP A 161 -14.11 2.25 -25.42
N SER A 162 -14.72 1.27 -24.75
CA SER A 162 -14.75 -0.13 -25.22
C SER A 162 -15.58 -0.34 -26.49
N GLY A 163 -16.56 0.53 -26.74
CA GLY A 163 -17.35 0.55 -27.97
C GLY A 163 -16.77 1.39 -29.12
N THR A 164 -15.53 1.90 -29.03
CA THR A 164 -14.96 2.77 -30.07
C THR A 164 -13.44 2.67 -30.25
N LEU A 165 -12.66 2.41 -29.19
CA LEU A 165 -11.20 2.38 -29.27
C LEU A 165 -10.72 1.16 -30.07
N THR A 166 -9.95 1.40 -31.13
CA THR A 166 -9.38 0.36 -32.01
C THR A 166 -7.85 0.35 -32.04
N GLY A 167 -7.17 1.36 -31.49
CA GLY A 167 -5.70 1.40 -31.50
C GLY A 167 -5.07 2.40 -30.52
N ILE A 168 -3.80 2.14 -30.16
CA ILE A 168 -2.95 3.05 -29.39
C ILE A 168 -1.61 3.15 -30.14
N THR A 169 -1.16 4.38 -30.44
CA THR A 169 -0.11 4.65 -31.44
C THR A 169 0.86 5.77 -31.01
N GLY A 170 1.87 6.05 -31.84
CA GLY A 170 2.92 7.03 -31.59
C GLY A 170 4.11 6.48 -30.80
N ALA A 171 5.14 7.31 -30.59
CA ALA A 171 6.39 6.91 -29.93
C ALA A 171 6.22 6.52 -28.45
N ASP A 172 5.19 7.04 -27.78
CA ASP A 172 4.85 6.75 -26.38
C ASP A 172 3.63 5.79 -26.27
N ALA A 173 3.35 4.99 -27.30
CA ALA A 173 2.20 4.09 -27.34
C ALA A 173 2.16 3.15 -26.12
N GLN A 174 3.29 2.50 -25.80
CA GLN A 174 3.39 1.60 -24.64
C GLN A 174 3.12 2.32 -23.32
N LEU A 175 3.69 3.51 -23.11
CA LEU A 175 3.49 4.28 -21.88
C LEU A 175 2.04 4.75 -21.73
N SER A 176 1.37 5.07 -22.85
CA SER A 176 -0.06 5.42 -22.89
C SER A 176 -0.95 4.25 -22.51
N ALA A 177 -0.74 3.11 -23.17
CA ALA A 177 -1.47 1.88 -22.91
C ALA A 177 -1.28 1.41 -21.45
N ALA A 178 -0.05 1.51 -20.93
CA ALA A 178 0.26 1.20 -19.54
C ALA A 178 -0.53 2.04 -18.54
N ILE A 179 -0.40 3.37 -18.57
CA ILE A 179 -0.97 4.21 -17.50
C ILE A 179 -2.49 4.40 -17.63
N TYR A 180 -3.04 4.52 -18.85
CA TYR A 180 -4.48 4.66 -19.04
C TYR A 180 -5.20 3.31 -18.90
N GLY A 181 -4.58 2.23 -19.39
CA GLY A 181 -5.12 0.87 -19.25
C GLY A 181 -5.22 0.43 -17.79
N ALA A 182 -4.20 0.70 -16.97
CA ALA A 182 -4.22 0.41 -15.54
C ALA A 182 -5.37 1.12 -14.80
N MET A 183 -5.68 2.37 -15.13
CA MET A 183 -6.79 3.11 -14.52
C MET A 183 -8.15 2.59 -15.01
N PHE A 184 -8.31 2.33 -16.33
CA PHE A 184 -9.54 1.75 -16.88
C PHE A 184 -9.84 0.35 -16.35
N VAL A 185 -8.83 -0.54 -16.26
CA VAL A 185 -9.06 -1.93 -15.83
C VAL A 185 -9.43 -2.03 -14.35
N ASN A 186 -8.84 -1.18 -13.49
CA ASN A 186 -9.28 -1.05 -12.10
C ASN A 186 -10.72 -0.51 -11.97
N ALA A 187 -11.14 0.40 -12.85
CA ALA A 187 -12.53 0.87 -12.88
C ALA A 187 -13.50 -0.26 -13.27
N ALA A 188 -13.14 -1.03 -14.31
CA ALA A 188 -13.93 -2.16 -14.80
C ALA A 188 -14.06 -3.26 -13.73
N GLU A 189 -12.96 -3.64 -13.08
CA GLU A 189 -12.88 -4.61 -11.99
C GLU A 189 -13.85 -4.28 -10.84
N ILE A 190 -13.79 -3.03 -10.35
CA ILE A 190 -14.67 -2.58 -9.26
C ILE A 190 -16.13 -2.68 -9.68
N LEU A 191 -16.50 -2.26 -10.91
CA LEU A 191 -17.89 -2.30 -11.35
C LEU A 191 -18.41 -3.73 -11.53
N ARG A 192 -17.60 -4.62 -12.14
CA ARG A 192 -17.92 -6.03 -12.37
C ARG A 192 -18.20 -6.77 -11.06
N HIS A 193 -17.40 -6.53 -10.02
CA HIS A 193 -17.41 -7.32 -8.79
C HIS A 193 -17.98 -6.61 -7.55
N THR A 194 -18.72 -5.50 -7.71
CA THR A 194 -19.40 -4.81 -6.59
C THR A 194 -20.91 -4.61 -6.77
N ASN A 195 -21.53 -5.38 -7.67
CA ASN A 195 -22.95 -5.31 -8.04
C ASN A 195 -23.39 -3.93 -8.58
N ALA A 196 -22.55 -3.28 -9.40
CA ALA A 196 -22.79 -1.93 -9.94
C ALA A 196 -23.85 -1.85 -11.06
N GLY A 197 -24.51 -2.96 -11.40
CA GLY A 197 -25.45 -3.04 -12.53
C GLY A 197 -24.77 -2.77 -13.88
N TRP A 198 -23.64 -3.41 -14.14
CA TRP A 198 -22.96 -3.38 -15.44
C TRP A 198 -23.41 -4.60 -16.26
N ALA A 199 -23.80 -4.41 -17.52
CA ALA A 199 -24.37 -5.48 -18.32
C ALA A 199 -23.29 -6.43 -18.86
N THR A 200 -23.59 -7.73 -18.97
CA THR A 200 -22.65 -8.74 -19.49
C THR A 200 -22.08 -8.34 -20.85
N GLY A 201 -22.94 -8.00 -21.81
CA GLY A 201 -22.51 -7.53 -23.13
C GLY A 201 -21.71 -6.22 -23.15
N ASP A 202 -21.64 -5.47 -22.05
CA ASP A 202 -20.73 -4.33 -21.89
C ASP A 202 -19.37 -4.77 -21.31
N ILE A 203 -19.39 -5.70 -20.36
CA ILE A 203 -18.20 -6.36 -19.79
C ILE A 203 -17.44 -7.08 -20.92
N ASP A 204 -18.12 -7.84 -21.77
CA ASP A 204 -17.55 -8.56 -22.92
C ASP A 204 -16.79 -7.60 -23.87
N ARG A 205 -17.32 -6.38 -24.09
CA ARG A 205 -16.65 -5.35 -24.90
C ARG A 205 -15.45 -4.75 -24.17
N ALA A 206 -15.52 -4.55 -22.86
CA ALA A 206 -14.38 -4.10 -22.07
C ALA A 206 -13.25 -5.15 -22.04
N GLU A 207 -13.58 -6.43 -21.88
CA GLU A 207 -12.62 -7.53 -22.04
C GLU A 207 -11.96 -7.49 -23.42
N GLY A 208 -12.77 -7.35 -24.48
CA GLY A 208 -12.28 -7.19 -25.86
C GLY A 208 -11.33 -6.00 -26.03
N MET A 209 -11.63 -4.84 -25.42
CA MET A 209 -10.75 -3.66 -25.44
C MET A 209 -9.41 -3.93 -24.74
N PHE A 210 -9.42 -4.55 -23.56
CA PHE A 210 -8.18 -4.85 -22.84
C PHE A 210 -7.34 -5.92 -23.55
N ARG A 211 -7.98 -7.01 -23.99
CA ARG A 211 -7.33 -8.17 -24.65
C ARG A 211 -6.78 -7.83 -26.05
N ASN A 212 -7.50 -7.03 -26.83
CA ASN A 212 -7.20 -6.81 -28.25
C ASN A 212 -6.59 -5.44 -28.58
N VAL A 213 -6.69 -4.44 -27.68
CA VAL A 213 -6.15 -3.09 -27.93
C VAL A 213 -5.05 -2.69 -26.95
N PHE A 214 -5.28 -2.85 -25.64
CA PHE A 214 -4.26 -2.49 -24.63
C PHE A 214 -3.12 -3.52 -24.56
N TYR A 215 -3.44 -4.80 -24.33
CA TYR A 215 -2.44 -5.85 -24.12
C TYR A 215 -1.45 -6.01 -25.30
N PRO A 216 -1.86 -6.01 -26.59
CA PRO A 216 -0.94 -6.24 -27.69
C PRO A 216 0.15 -5.16 -27.85
N VAL A 217 -0.08 -3.96 -27.32
CA VAL A 217 0.86 -2.82 -27.33
C VAL A 217 1.91 -2.95 -26.23
N ILE A 218 1.55 -3.52 -25.06
CA ILE A 218 2.44 -3.58 -23.87
C ILE A 218 3.09 -4.94 -23.63
N ARG A 219 2.54 -6.04 -24.17
CA ARG A 219 2.97 -7.44 -23.93
C ARG A 219 4.45 -7.76 -24.14
N ASN A 220 5.16 -6.94 -24.92
CA ASN A 220 6.58 -7.13 -25.25
C ASN A 220 7.52 -6.23 -24.41
N PHE A 221 6.98 -5.40 -23.52
CA PHE A 221 7.73 -4.38 -22.75
C PHE A 221 8.48 -3.39 -23.65
N ASN A 222 9.37 -2.57 -23.10
CA ASN A 222 10.32 -1.74 -23.84
C ASN A 222 11.66 -1.63 -23.08
N PRO A 223 12.51 -2.68 -23.12
CA PRO A 223 13.79 -2.69 -22.39
C PRO A 223 14.82 -1.67 -22.91
N SER A 224 14.54 -0.96 -24.01
CA SER A 224 15.34 0.19 -24.49
C SER A 224 14.92 1.52 -23.87
N ALA A 225 13.76 1.59 -23.18
CA ALA A 225 13.32 2.74 -22.42
C ALA A 225 13.83 2.70 -20.97
N ASN A 226 13.63 3.82 -20.25
CA ASN A 226 13.90 3.90 -18.81
C ASN A 226 12.88 3.06 -18.03
N GLY A 227 13.30 2.46 -16.92
CA GLY A 227 12.59 1.35 -16.28
C GLY A 227 11.18 1.65 -15.75
N ASN A 228 10.82 2.92 -15.56
CA ASN A 228 9.45 3.30 -15.21
C ASN A 228 8.42 2.99 -16.31
N TRP A 229 8.83 2.85 -17.58
CA TRP A 229 7.97 2.35 -18.66
C TRP A 229 7.60 0.88 -18.45
N ASP A 230 8.61 0.04 -18.20
CA ASP A 230 8.42 -1.40 -17.96
C ASP A 230 7.68 -1.67 -16.65
N ALA A 231 7.92 -0.90 -15.59
CA ALA A 231 7.15 -0.97 -14.34
C ALA A 231 5.66 -0.63 -14.57
N ALA A 232 5.37 0.43 -15.34
CA ALA A 232 3.99 0.80 -15.68
C ALA A 232 3.30 -0.24 -16.58
N MET A 233 4.02 -0.82 -17.54
CA MET A 233 3.51 -1.94 -18.34
C MET A 233 3.23 -3.16 -17.46
N THR A 234 4.09 -3.45 -16.48
CA THR A 234 3.93 -4.60 -15.57
C THR A 234 2.62 -4.51 -14.77
N LYS A 235 2.30 -3.37 -14.14
CA LYS A 235 1.02 -3.23 -13.41
C LYS A 235 -0.20 -3.35 -14.33
N CYS A 236 -0.11 -2.82 -15.55
CA CYS A 236 -1.21 -2.87 -16.51
C CYS A 236 -1.42 -4.30 -17.03
N ILE A 237 -0.34 -5.03 -17.34
CA ILE A 237 -0.38 -6.44 -17.73
C ILE A 237 -1.00 -7.29 -16.61
N MET A 238 -0.58 -7.10 -15.35
CA MET A 238 -1.14 -7.87 -14.23
C MET A 238 -2.61 -7.53 -13.98
N GLY A 239 -3.01 -6.26 -14.01
CA GLY A 239 -4.42 -5.87 -13.88
C GLY A 239 -5.31 -6.41 -15.01
N ILE A 240 -4.81 -6.41 -16.26
CA ILE A 240 -5.50 -7.05 -17.39
C ILE A 240 -5.56 -8.58 -17.20
N GLY A 241 -4.49 -9.20 -16.69
CA GLY A 241 -4.46 -10.63 -16.39
C GLY A 241 -5.52 -11.05 -15.37
N VAL A 242 -5.69 -10.29 -14.29
CA VAL A 242 -6.78 -10.49 -13.30
C VAL A 242 -8.14 -10.33 -13.98
N PHE A 243 -8.44 -9.16 -14.56
CA PHE A 243 -9.78 -8.85 -15.10
C PHE A 243 -10.26 -9.79 -16.23
N LEU A 244 -9.33 -10.48 -16.90
CA LEU A 244 -9.60 -11.41 -18.01
C LEU A 244 -9.54 -12.90 -17.61
N ASP A 245 -9.41 -13.22 -16.31
CA ASP A 245 -9.12 -14.58 -15.80
C ASP A 245 -7.89 -15.24 -16.49
N ASP A 246 -6.92 -14.44 -16.91
CA ASP A 246 -5.81 -14.87 -17.78
C ASP A 246 -4.47 -14.93 -17.04
N ALA A 247 -4.21 -16.12 -16.47
CA ALA A 247 -2.95 -16.44 -15.80
C ALA A 247 -1.72 -16.38 -16.73
N THR A 248 -1.88 -16.46 -18.07
CA THR A 248 -0.76 -16.34 -19.02
C THR A 248 -0.34 -14.88 -19.16
N ILE A 249 -1.31 -13.98 -19.27
CA ILE A 249 -1.09 -12.52 -19.25
C ILE A 249 -0.50 -12.11 -17.89
N PHE A 250 -1.12 -12.51 -16.77
CA PHE A 250 -0.65 -12.17 -15.43
C PHE A 250 0.81 -12.60 -15.19
N ASN A 251 1.15 -13.85 -15.50
CA ASN A 251 2.51 -14.37 -15.35
C ASN A 251 3.52 -13.79 -16.35
N SER A 252 3.10 -13.06 -17.38
CA SER A 252 4.02 -12.22 -18.18
C SER A 252 4.54 -11.05 -17.33
N GLY A 253 3.64 -10.38 -16.59
CA GLY A 253 4.00 -9.30 -15.67
C GLY A 253 4.87 -9.78 -14.50
N VAL A 254 4.47 -10.86 -13.81
CA VAL A 254 5.25 -11.41 -12.68
C VAL A 254 6.67 -11.80 -13.11
N ARG A 255 6.83 -12.43 -14.28
CA ARG A 255 8.17 -12.72 -14.82
C ARG A 255 8.97 -11.46 -15.15
N ASN A 256 8.36 -10.37 -15.61
CA ASN A 256 9.09 -9.11 -15.81
C ASN A 256 9.55 -8.49 -14.48
N PHE A 257 8.68 -8.50 -13.45
CA PHE A 257 9.01 -8.02 -12.10
C PHE A 257 10.27 -8.71 -11.53
N TYR A 258 10.37 -10.03 -11.67
CA TYR A 258 11.53 -10.82 -11.24
C TYR A 258 12.70 -10.89 -12.26
N ASN A 259 12.65 -10.17 -13.38
CA ASN A 259 13.65 -10.21 -14.46
C ASN A 259 13.84 -11.62 -15.10
N GLN A 260 12.76 -12.40 -15.20
CA GLN A 260 12.69 -13.80 -15.66
C GLN A 260 12.05 -13.97 -17.06
N ASN A 261 11.74 -12.88 -17.76
CA ASN A 261 11.19 -12.90 -19.12
C ASN A 261 12.25 -13.11 -20.23
N GLY A 262 13.51 -13.40 -19.86
CA GLY A 262 14.60 -13.68 -20.79
C GLY A 262 15.22 -12.45 -21.48
N SER A 263 14.69 -11.25 -21.23
CA SER A 263 15.25 -9.97 -21.67
C SER A 263 15.39 -9.07 -20.46
N ASN A 264 16.62 -8.71 -20.08
CA ASN A 264 16.84 -7.87 -18.91
C ASN A 264 15.97 -6.60 -19.00
N SER A 265 15.13 -6.36 -17.99
CA SER A 265 14.24 -5.20 -17.94
C SER A 265 14.77 -4.17 -16.95
N ASN A 266 14.91 -2.93 -17.41
CA ASN A 266 15.19 -1.78 -16.55
C ASN A 266 14.07 -1.57 -15.51
N GLY A 267 12.85 -2.05 -15.75
CA GLY A 267 11.70 -1.95 -14.85
C GLY A 267 11.39 -3.19 -14.02
N SER A 268 12.26 -4.21 -14.05
CA SER A 268 12.26 -5.27 -13.05
C SER A 268 12.64 -4.71 -11.68
N LEU A 269 12.28 -5.41 -10.59
CA LEU A 269 12.56 -4.96 -9.21
C LEU A 269 14.06 -4.68 -8.99
N VAL A 270 14.93 -5.56 -9.50
CA VAL A 270 16.40 -5.46 -9.38
C VAL A 270 17.05 -4.59 -10.47
N GLY A 271 16.42 -4.46 -11.64
CA GLY A 271 16.90 -3.57 -12.70
C GLY A 271 16.63 -2.09 -12.40
N TYR A 272 15.55 -1.82 -11.66
CA TYR A 272 15.11 -0.46 -11.32
C TYR A 272 15.57 0.05 -9.95
N ILE A 273 15.74 -0.84 -8.96
CA ILE A 273 16.17 -0.51 -7.60
C ILE A 273 17.42 -1.34 -7.26
N SER A 274 18.52 -0.65 -6.94
CA SER A 274 19.82 -1.28 -6.64
C SER A 274 19.85 -2.02 -5.30
N SER A 275 20.94 -2.77 -5.07
CA SER A 275 21.29 -3.33 -3.75
C SER A 275 21.35 -2.27 -2.64
N THR A 276 21.73 -1.03 -2.97
CA THR A 276 21.78 0.13 -2.06
C THR A 276 20.44 0.83 -1.87
N GLY A 277 19.42 0.53 -2.69
CA GLY A 277 18.11 1.21 -2.69
C GLY A 277 18.02 2.39 -3.66
N GLN A 278 19.10 2.74 -4.36
CA GLN A 278 19.08 3.78 -5.37
C GLN A 278 18.25 3.34 -6.57
N CYS A 279 17.44 4.26 -7.11
CA CYS A 279 16.68 4.05 -8.33
C CYS A 279 17.53 4.30 -9.59
N GLN A 280 17.25 3.57 -10.67
CA GLN A 280 17.79 3.82 -12.02
C GLN A 280 17.67 5.29 -12.44
N GLU A 281 16.56 5.95 -12.10
CA GLU A 281 16.27 7.35 -12.47
C GLU A 281 16.83 8.38 -11.48
N SER A 282 17.51 7.99 -10.40
CA SER A 282 17.97 8.94 -9.36
C SER A 282 18.90 10.04 -9.91
N ALA A 283 19.64 9.77 -10.97
CA ALA A 283 20.49 10.75 -11.67
C ALA A 283 19.74 11.70 -12.62
N ARG A 284 18.43 11.50 -12.83
CA ARG A 284 17.60 12.24 -13.79
C ARG A 284 16.76 13.31 -13.07
N ASP A 285 15.70 12.89 -12.38
CA ASP A 285 14.85 13.74 -11.56
C ASP A 285 13.98 12.90 -10.60
N GLN A 286 13.57 13.50 -9.50
CA GLN A 286 12.78 12.83 -8.46
C GLN A 286 11.34 12.53 -8.88
N GLY A 287 10.84 13.13 -9.98
CA GLY A 287 9.54 12.83 -10.55
C GLY A 287 9.50 11.45 -11.21
N HIS A 288 10.50 11.15 -12.04
CA HIS A 288 10.63 9.87 -12.73
C HIS A 288 11.02 8.70 -11.81
N VAL A 289 11.79 8.97 -10.75
CA VAL A 289 12.05 8.01 -9.65
C VAL A 289 10.74 7.60 -8.99
N GLN A 290 9.99 8.58 -8.46
CA GLN A 290 8.74 8.32 -7.74
C GLN A 290 7.68 7.69 -8.63
N PHE A 291 7.61 8.08 -9.91
CA PHE A 291 6.77 7.42 -10.91
C PHE A 291 7.06 5.90 -10.96
N GLY A 292 8.31 5.49 -11.21
CA GLY A 292 8.63 4.08 -11.38
C GLY A 292 8.45 3.24 -10.11
N ILE A 293 8.91 3.74 -8.94
CA ILE A 293 8.75 2.98 -7.69
C ILE A 293 7.28 2.90 -7.27
N GLY A 294 6.46 3.92 -7.54
CA GLY A 294 5.01 3.86 -7.36
C GLY A 294 4.35 2.80 -8.23
N ASN A 295 4.80 2.63 -9.48
CA ASN A 295 4.31 1.56 -10.36
C ASN A 295 4.73 0.16 -9.87
N LEU A 296 5.94 0.02 -9.31
CA LEU A 296 6.35 -1.23 -8.64
C LEU A 296 5.55 -1.51 -7.36
N ALA A 297 5.13 -0.49 -6.62
CA ALA A 297 4.23 -0.66 -5.48
C ALA A 297 2.84 -1.14 -5.92
N GLU A 298 2.30 -0.58 -7.01
CA GLU A 298 1.05 -1.07 -7.62
C GLU A 298 1.17 -2.52 -8.13
N VAL A 299 2.32 -2.92 -8.70
CA VAL A 299 2.61 -4.33 -9.04
C VAL A 299 2.55 -5.22 -7.80
N CYS A 300 3.20 -4.80 -6.71
CA CYS A 300 3.23 -5.59 -5.48
C CYS A 300 1.87 -5.70 -4.81
N GLU A 301 1.03 -4.65 -4.85
CA GLU A 301 -0.32 -4.70 -4.29
C GLU A 301 -1.25 -5.62 -5.09
N ILE A 302 -1.14 -5.63 -6.43
CA ILE A 302 -1.85 -6.60 -7.27
C ILE A 302 -1.40 -8.03 -6.96
N GLY A 303 -0.08 -8.24 -6.75
CA GLY A 303 0.44 -9.53 -6.29
C GLY A 303 -0.13 -9.96 -4.93
N ASN A 304 -0.09 -9.06 -3.94
CA ASN A 304 -0.62 -9.25 -2.59
C ASN A 304 -2.10 -9.66 -2.62
N ASN A 305 -2.92 -8.98 -3.42
CA ASN A 305 -4.35 -9.24 -3.56
C ASN A 305 -4.67 -10.58 -4.24
N GLN A 306 -3.70 -11.16 -4.96
CA GLN A 306 -3.73 -12.50 -5.54
C GLN A 306 -2.91 -13.54 -4.71
N GLY A 307 -2.54 -13.21 -3.48
CA GLY A 307 -1.87 -14.12 -2.54
C GLY A 307 -0.36 -14.31 -2.75
N MET A 308 0.30 -13.44 -3.52
CA MET A 308 1.74 -13.52 -3.79
C MET A 308 2.52 -12.41 -3.04
N ASP A 309 3.50 -12.77 -2.20
CA ASP A 309 4.37 -11.78 -1.52
C ASP A 309 5.46 -11.22 -2.47
N LEU A 310 5.03 -10.39 -3.42
CA LEU A 310 5.93 -9.58 -4.25
C LEU A 310 6.63 -8.47 -3.43
N TYR A 311 6.04 -8.03 -2.31
CA TYR A 311 6.64 -7.03 -1.42
C TYR A 311 7.87 -7.57 -0.67
N GLY A 312 7.89 -8.85 -0.32
CA GLY A 312 9.02 -9.52 0.34
C GLY A 312 10.23 -9.77 -0.56
N ALA A 313 10.02 -9.74 -1.88
CA ALA A 313 11.04 -10.03 -2.87
C ALA A 313 12.35 -9.24 -2.64
N GLU A 314 13.48 -9.91 -2.88
CA GLU A 314 14.82 -9.32 -2.82
C GLU A 314 15.14 -8.66 -1.45
N ASN A 315 14.66 -9.28 -0.36
CA ASN A 315 14.74 -8.81 1.02
C ASN A 315 14.08 -7.44 1.20
N ASN A 316 12.81 -7.33 0.80
CA ASN A 316 12.02 -6.09 0.77
C ASN A 316 12.69 -4.98 -0.06
N ARG A 317 13.23 -5.31 -1.25
CA ARG A 317 13.93 -4.34 -2.14
C ARG A 317 13.11 -3.09 -2.43
N LEU A 318 11.79 -3.24 -2.58
CA LEU A 318 10.89 -2.11 -2.81
C LEU A 318 10.89 -1.13 -1.63
N LEU A 319 10.77 -1.61 -0.38
CA LEU A 319 10.91 -0.77 0.82
C LEU A 319 12.26 -0.04 0.83
N LYS A 320 13.35 -0.73 0.49
CA LYS A 320 14.68 -0.10 0.46
C LYS A 320 14.75 1.05 -0.56
N GLY A 321 14.06 0.91 -1.71
CA GLY A 321 13.91 1.98 -2.70
C GLY A 321 13.03 3.15 -2.22
N PHE A 322 11.97 2.86 -1.48
CA PHE A 322 11.10 3.88 -0.88
C PHE A 322 11.79 4.64 0.25
N GLU A 323 12.48 3.96 1.18
CA GLU A 323 13.26 4.59 2.25
C GLU A 323 14.37 5.48 1.68
N TYR A 324 15.13 5.01 0.68
CA TYR A 324 16.15 5.80 -0.01
C TYR A 324 15.55 7.07 -0.65
N THR A 325 14.46 6.90 -1.41
CA THR A 325 13.82 8.01 -2.15
C THR A 325 13.17 9.01 -1.20
N ALA A 326 12.45 8.53 -0.18
CA ALA A 326 11.84 9.36 0.85
C ALA A 326 12.90 10.15 1.61
N LYS A 327 13.96 9.48 2.09
CA LYS A 327 15.07 10.13 2.82
C LYS A 327 15.67 11.30 2.04
N TYR A 328 15.95 11.10 0.75
CA TYR A 328 16.50 12.18 -0.08
C TYR A 328 15.52 13.33 -0.31
N ASN A 329 14.24 13.03 -0.56
CA ASN A 329 13.21 14.05 -0.80
C ASN A 329 12.80 14.80 0.47
N LEU A 330 12.94 14.19 1.66
CA LEU A 330 12.83 14.83 2.97
C LEU A 330 14.05 15.72 3.33
N GLY A 331 14.95 15.96 2.38
CA GLY A 331 16.08 16.89 2.53
C GLY A 331 17.37 16.27 3.07
N TYR A 332 17.36 15.01 3.50
CA TYR A 332 18.57 14.33 3.98
C TYR A 332 19.48 13.88 2.82
N SER A 333 20.75 13.62 3.14
CA SER A 333 21.71 13.03 2.19
C SER A 333 21.55 11.51 2.09
N VAL A 334 21.83 10.98 0.89
CA VAL A 334 21.90 9.55 0.57
C VAL A 334 23.20 9.25 -0.19
N PRO A 335 23.76 8.02 -0.10
CA PRO A 335 24.88 7.63 -0.96
C PRO A 335 24.41 7.57 -2.42
N TYR A 336 25.29 7.89 -3.36
CA TYR A 336 25.01 7.78 -4.79
C TYR A 336 26.09 6.93 -5.49
N GLU A 337 25.64 6.02 -6.35
CA GLU A 337 26.45 5.12 -7.14
C GLU A 337 26.12 5.32 -8.65
N PRO A 338 27.12 5.52 -9.53
CA PRO A 338 26.86 5.67 -10.97
C PRO A 338 26.14 4.45 -11.57
N TYR A 339 24.88 4.63 -11.96
CA TYR A 339 24.04 3.54 -12.48
C TYR A 339 24.65 2.91 -13.73
N ARG A 340 24.60 1.57 -13.83
CA ARG A 340 25.04 0.80 -14.99
C ARG A 340 23.83 0.39 -15.83
N LYS A 341 23.75 0.88 -17.06
CA LYS A 341 22.72 0.48 -18.03
C LYS A 341 22.98 -0.95 -18.50
N LEU A 342 21.94 -1.62 -18.95
CA LEU A 342 21.99 -3.02 -19.42
C LEU A 342 22.94 -3.27 -20.61
N ASN A 343 23.27 -2.24 -21.39
CA ASN A 343 24.30 -2.30 -22.43
C ASN A 343 25.74 -2.13 -21.90
N GLY A 344 25.95 -2.26 -20.58
CA GLY A 344 27.24 -2.12 -19.91
C GLY A 344 27.71 -0.68 -19.67
N SER A 345 27.06 0.32 -20.28
CA SER A 345 27.47 1.73 -20.12
C SER A 345 27.17 2.26 -18.71
N VAL A 346 28.17 2.91 -18.10
CA VAL A 346 28.03 3.59 -16.81
C VAL A 346 27.48 4.99 -17.05
N SER A 347 26.54 5.43 -16.21
CA SER A 347 26.09 6.83 -16.19
C SER A 347 27.26 7.77 -15.87
N THR A 348 27.41 8.85 -16.63
CA THR A 348 28.41 9.89 -16.37
C THR A 348 28.00 10.84 -15.25
N SER A 349 26.76 10.75 -14.76
CA SER A 349 26.29 11.56 -13.62
C SER A 349 26.99 11.13 -12.34
N THR A 350 27.61 12.09 -11.64
CA THR A 350 28.39 11.88 -10.42
C THR A 350 27.59 12.09 -9.12
N SER A 351 26.33 12.52 -9.22
CA SER A 351 25.42 12.69 -8.08
C SER A 351 23.99 12.26 -8.41
N ILE A 352 23.20 12.10 -7.35
CA ILE A 352 21.73 12.15 -7.41
C ILE A 352 21.27 13.54 -7.89
N SER A 353 20.10 13.60 -8.54
CA SER A 353 19.54 14.83 -9.11
C SER A 353 18.61 15.55 -8.15
N GLU A 354 18.93 16.82 -7.88
CA GLU A 354 18.11 17.76 -7.10
C GLU A 354 16.80 18.16 -7.84
N ILE A 355 16.66 17.83 -9.13
CA ILE A 355 15.49 18.21 -9.92
C ILE A 355 14.23 17.55 -9.35
N GLY A 356 13.31 18.39 -8.85
CA GLY A 356 12.07 17.96 -8.21
C GLY A 356 12.22 17.44 -6.78
N ARG A 357 13.39 17.57 -6.16
CA ARG A 357 13.60 17.18 -4.75
C ARG A 357 12.63 17.92 -3.83
N GLY A 358 12.03 17.18 -2.90
CA GLY A 358 11.00 17.70 -1.98
C GLY A 358 9.58 17.62 -2.52
N ASN A 359 9.39 17.43 -3.83
CA ASN A 359 8.07 17.24 -4.43
C ASN A 359 7.65 15.77 -4.28
N LEU A 360 7.22 15.40 -3.07
CA LEU A 360 6.67 14.08 -2.76
C LEU A 360 5.39 13.82 -3.58
N ARG A 361 5.29 12.64 -4.19
CA ARG A 361 4.09 12.15 -4.89
C ARG A 361 3.21 11.31 -3.96
N SER A 362 1.90 11.29 -4.21
CA SER A 362 0.93 10.42 -3.52
C SER A 362 1.08 8.94 -3.90
N ILE A 363 2.12 8.31 -3.34
CA ILE A 363 2.49 6.89 -3.50
C ILE A 363 2.93 6.23 -2.18
N TYR A 364 3.10 7.00 -1.10
CA TYR A 364 3.78 6.54 0.11
C TYR A 364 2.84 5.82 1.08
N GLU A 365 1.55 6.18 1.12
CA GLU A 365 0.58 5.54 2.01
C GLU A 365 0.49 4.02 1.79
N MET A 366 0.44 3.55 0.54
CA MET A 366 0.35 2.11 0.20
C MET A 366 1.53 1.32 0.79
N VAL A 367 2.76 1.78 0.51
CA VAL A 367 3.99 1.10 0.92
C VAL A 367 4.18 1.18 2.44
N TYR A 368 3.87 2.31 3.06
CA TYR A 368 3.86 2.43 4.52
C TYR A 368 2.90 1.42 5.15
N ASN A 369 1.66 1.31 4.67
CA ASN A 369 0.66 0.44 5.28
C ASN A 369 0.97 -1.05 5.08
N HIS A 370 1.49 -1.46 3.91
CA HIS A 370 1.97 -2.84 3.75
C HIS A 370 3.06 -3.15 4.77
N TYR A 371 4.18 -2.40 4.75
CA TYR A 371 5.36 -2.79 5.54
C TYR A 371 5.19 -2.55 7.05
N ALA A 372 4.51 -1.47 7.47
CA ALA A 372 4.30 -1.19 8.89
C ALA A 372 3.13 -1.98 9.50
N ASN A 373 2.01 -2.08 8.79
CA ASN A 373 0.75 -2.56 9.37
C ASN A 373 0.37 -3.99 8.94
N ARG A 374 0.63 -4.41 7.68
CA ARG A 374 0.46 -5.84 7.30
C ARG A 374 1.67 -6.69 7.71
N LYS A 375 2.90 -6.20 7.50
CA LYS A 375 4.16 -6.93 7.75
C LYS A 375 4.82 -6.64 9.10
N GLY A 376 4.24 -5.74 9.91
CA GLY A 376 4.67 -5.47 11.29
C GLY A 376 6.09 -4.95 11.46
N LEU A 377 6.72 -4.38 10.43
CA LEU A 377 8.11 -3.92 10.51
C LEU A 377 8.26 -2.72 11.46
N SER A 378 9.42 -2.64 12.12
CA SER A 378 9.70 -1.61 13.11
C SER A 378 9.62 -0.19 12.54
N ALA A 379 9.30 0.80 13.38
CA ALA A 379 9.28 2.21 13.01
C ALA A 379 10.63 2.73 12.45
N SER A 380 11.75 2.07 12.76
CA SER A 380 13.07 2.36 12.18
C SER A 380 13.28 1.77 10.77
N ALA A 381 12.58 0.68 10.42
CA ALA A 381 12.67 0.06 9.09
C ALA A 381 11.81 0.77 8.03
N VAL A 382 10.77 1.49 8.46
CA VAL A 382 9.85 2.28 7.61
C VAL A 382 9.95 3.79 7.86
N GLN A 383 11.07 4.25 8.43
CA GLN A 383 11.20 5.60 9.01
C GLN A 383 10.85 6.68 8.01
N TYR A 384 11.54 6.75 6.87
CA TYR A 384 11.39 7.86 5.93
C TYR A 384 10.12 7.72 5.08
N THR A 385 9.69 6.49 4.76
CA THR A 385 8.41 6.23 4.09
C THR A 385 7.24 6.69 4.96
N SER A 386 7.30 6.46 6.28
CA SER A 386 6.28 6.92 7.23
C SER A 386 6.23 8.45 7.34
N GLN A 387 7.39 9.12 7.33
CA GLN A 387 7.49 10.58 7.34
C GLN A 387 6.94 11.19 6.03
N ALA A 388 7.27 10.61 4.87
CA ALA A 388 6.75 11.06 3.59
C ALA A 388 5.22 10.87 3.47
N ALA A 389 4.69 9.73 3.92
CA ALA A 389 3.23 9.52 4.00
C ALA A 389 2.58 10.53 4.96
N ALA A 390 3.15 10.74 6.15
CA ALA A 390 2.61 11.70 7.13
C ALA A 390 2.60 13.14 6.61
N GLN A 391 3.64 13.57 5.87
CA GLN A 391 3.70 14.91 5.26
C GLN A 391 2.66 15.12 4.14
N LEU A 392 2.21 14.04 3.49
CA LEU A 392 1.23 14.10 2.40
C LEU A 392 -0.23 13.97 2.84
N ARG A 393 -0.51 13.49 4.05
CA ARG A 393 -1.88 13.19 4.53
C ARG A 393 -2.73 14.47 4.70
N PRO A 394 -4.00 14.49 4.24
CA PRO A 394 -4.64 13.50 3.36
C PRO A 394 -4.14 13.60 1.92
N GLU A 395 -3.64 12.47 1.38
CA GLU A 395 -3.07 12.40 0.03
C GLU A 395 -4.06 12.87 -1.04
N GLY A 396 -3.57 13.65 -2.00
CA GLY A 396 -4.36 14.23 -3.08
C GLY A 396 -4.29 13.46 -4.41
N ALA A 397 -4.74 14.12 -5.47
CA ALA A 397 -4.67 13.58 -6.83
C ALA A 397 -3.22 13.33 -7.27
N PRO A 398 -2.98 12.29 -8.10
CA PRO A 398 -1.66 11.98 -8.64
C PRO A 398 -1.21 13.02 -9.67
N PHE A 399 0.07 12.97 -10.05
CA PHE A 399 0.48 13.60 -11.30
C PHE A 399 -0.15 12.84 -12.48
N GLN A 400 -0.96 13.55 -13.27
CA GLN A 400 -1.63 13.02 -14.45
C GLN A 400 -2.46 11.73 -14.18
N SER A 401 -1.95 10.57 -14.60
CA SER A 401 -2.55 9.25 -14.44
C SER A 401 -1.47 8.21 -14.08
N ASP A 402 -0.33 8.68 -13.58
CA ASP A 402 0.90 7.90 -13.40
C ASP A 402 0.74 6.76 -12.38
N ASN A 403 -0.05 7.04 -11.33
CA ASN A 403 -0.36 6.23 -10.14
C ASN A 403 -1.80 6.60 -9.69
N PRO A 404 -2.49 5.84 -8.82
CA PRO A 404 -3.87 6.17 -8.41
C PRO A 404 -4.00 7.45 -7.57
N GLY A 405 -2.96 7.81 -6.80
CA GLY A 405 -3.04 8.87 -5.78
C GLY A 405 -4.06 8.58 -4.67
N PHE A 406 -4.45 9.61 -3.91
CA PHE A 406 -5.44 9.54 -2.83
C PHE A 406 -5.22 8.40 -1.83
N GLY A 407 -3.96 8.01 -1.57
CA GLY A 407 -3.65 6.81 -0.81
C GLY A 407 -4.30 6.78 0.57
N THR A 408 -4.46 7.93 1.23
CA THR A 408 -5.05 8.05 2.57
C THR A 408 -6.51 7.57 2.69
N ILE A 409 -7.29 7.58 1.60
CA ILE A 409 -8.59 6.87 1.58
C ILE A 409 -8.41 5.42 1.13
N LEU A 410 -7.59 5.18 0.09
CA LEU A 410 -7.46 3.86 -0.52
C LEU A 410 -6.75 2.81 0.37
N PHE A 411 -5.52 3.12 0.78
CA PHE A 411 -4.54 2.17 1.32
C PHE A 411 -4.21 2.37 2.81
N SER A 412 -4.72 3.42 3.46
CA SER A 412 -4.69 3.46 4.93
C SER A 412 -5.39 2.24 5.51
N LEU A 413 -4.69 1.52 6.37
CA LEU A 413 -5.19 0.48 7.26
C LEU A 413 -5.42 1.08 8.64
N ARG A 414 -6.11 0.37 9.55
CA ARG A 414 -6.04 0.73 10.98
C ARG A 414 -4.64 0.40 11.45
N SER A 415 -3.77 1.40 11.29
CA SER A 415 -2.44 1.38 11.86
C SER A 415 -2.57 1.25 13.37
N PHE A 416 -1.93 0.23 13.93
CA PHE A 416 -1.80 0.03 15.37
C PHE A 416 -0.55 0.66 16.03
N PRO A 417 0.15 1.71 15.51
CA PRO A 417 1.04 2.53 16.33
C PRO A 417 0.30 3.08 17.56
N GLY A 418 0.83 2.80 18.75
CA GLY A 418 0.17 3.14 20.00
C GLY A 418 -0.92 2.16 20.45
N ASN A 419 -1.17 1.08 19.70
CA ASN A 419 -1.76 -0.12 20.29
C ASN A 419 -0.68 -0.74 21.19
N PHE A 420 -1.00 -0.93 22.45
CA PHE A 420 -0.05 -1.44 23.43
C PHE A 420 -0.10 -2.95 23.58
N LEU A 421 -1.08 -3.63 22.97
CA LEU A 421 -1.16 -5.08 23.01
C LEU A 421 -0.05 -5.71 22.17
N THR A 422 0.61 -6.72 22.73
CA THR A 422 1.56 -7.59 22.03
C THR A 422 0.80 -8.56 21.12
N ASN A 423 1.29 -8.80 19.90
CA ASN A 423 0.73 -9.75 18.93
C ASN A 423 -0.81 -9.58 18.73
N PRO A 424 -1.31 -8.38 18.38
CA PRO A 424 -2.75 -8.09 18.37
C PRO A 424 -3.55 -8.87 17.31
N GLY A 425 -2.90 -9.29 16.22
CA GLY A 425 -3.50 -10.12 15.16
C GLY A 425 -3.31 -11.63 15.34
N PHE A 426 -2.56 -12.08 16.35
CA PHE A 426 -2.15 -13.49 16.52
C PHE A 426 -1.25 -14.06 15.41
N GLU A 427 -0.58 -13.18 14.64
CA GLU A 427 0.36 -13.57 13.59
C GLU A 427 1.56 -14.37 14.13
N ASP A 428 2.08 -14.02 15.31
CA ASP A 428 3.08 -14.83 16.02
C ASP A 428 2.40 -15.84 16.97
N GLY A 429 1.58 -16.71 16.40
CA GLY A 429 0.79 -17.70 17.13
C GLY A 429 -0.01 -17.07 18.29
N THR A 430 0.08 -17.68 19.46
CA THR A 430 -0.52 -17.16 20.70
C THR A 430 0.51 -16.43 21.59
N THR A 431 1.68 -16.03 21.05
CA THR A 431 2.71 -15.31 21.83
C THR A 431 2.11 -14.05 22.46
N GLY A 432 2.36 -13.87 23.76
CA GLY A 432 1.82 -12.75 24.53
C GLY A 432 0.36 -12.91 24.98
N TRP A 433 -0.31 -14.04 24.70
CA TRP A 433 -1.72 -14.26 25.05
C TRP A 433 -1.93 -15.55 25.85
N THR A 434 -2.82 -15.48 26.85
CA THR A 434 -3.19 -16.60 27.73
C THR A 434 -4.64 -17.02 27.49
N GLY A 435 -4.91 -18.33 27.55
CA GLY A 435 -6.26 -18.88 27.57
C GLY A 435 -6.90 -18.76 28.96
N ARG A 436 -7.62 -17.67 29.23
CA ARG A 436 -8.36 -17.44 30.48
C ARG A 436 -9.49 -18.47 30.58
N ASN A 437 -9.30 -19.52 31.38
CA ASN A 437 -10.29 -20.59 31.60
C ASN A 437 -10.82 -21.23 30.29
N CYS A 438 -9.94 -21.43 29.31
CA CYS A 438 -10.26 -21.99 27.98
C CYS A 438 -9.01 -22.60 27.31
N ALA A 439 -9.22 -23.33 26.22
CA ALA A 439 -8.15 -23.65 25.27
C ALA A 439 -8.00 -22.48 24.27
N LEU A 440 -6.79 -21.98 24.12
CA LEU A 440 -6.41 -20.94 23.16
C LEU A 440 -5.36 -21.52 22.19
N THR A 441 -5.63 -21.44 20.89
CA THR A 441 -4.72 -21.88 19.81
C THR A 441 -4.75 -20.88 18.65
N ALA A 442 -3.78 -20.95 17.73
CA ALA A 442 -3.82 -20.19 16.48
C ALA A 442 -4.43 -21.03 15.35
N THR A 443 -5.07 -20.39 14.36
CA THR A 443 -5.63 -21.07 13.18
C THR A 443 -5.50 -20.25 11.91
N THR A 444 -4.99 -20.88 10.84
CA THR A 444 -4.85 -20.28 9.50
C THR A 444 -6.14 -20.34 8.68
N THR A 445 -7.08 -21.22 9.05
CA THR A 445 -8.30 -21.55 8.28
C THR A 445 -9.35 -20.46 8.33
N TYR A 446 -9.50 -19.80 9.48
CA TYR A 446 -10.52 -18.78 9.71
C TYR A 446 -9.90 -17.57 10.42
N LYS A 447 -9.58 -16.53 9.65
CA LYS A 447 -8.96 -15.27 10.09
C LYS A 447 -9.69 -14.07 9.50
N PHE A 448 -9.49 -12.87 10.04
CA PHE A 448 -10.03 -11.62 9.51
C PHE A 448 -9.04 -10.91 8.58
N ASP A 449 -7.77 -10.85 8.96
CA ASP A 449 -6.66 -10.29 8.17
C ASP A 449 -5.45 -11.25 8.23
N GLY A 450 -4.33 -10.88 7.60
CA GLY A 450 -3.03 -11.52 7.80
C GLY A 450 -2.97 -13.03 7.49
N THR A 451 -2.26 -13.80 8.32
CA THR A 451 -1.96 -15.23 8.06
C THR A 451 -2.78 -16.21 8.91
N GLN A 452 -3.22 -15.79 10.10
CA GLN A 452 -3.95 -16.61 11.07
C GLN A 452 -4.68 -15.76 12.12
N SER A 453 -5.53 -16.36 12.95
CA SER A 453 -6.13 -15.71 14.12
C SER A 453 -6.14 -16.63 15.35
N ALA A 454 -6.54 -16.10 16.51
CA ALA A 454 -6.87 -16.95 17.65
C ALA A 454 -8.12 -17.79 17.41
N ARG A 455 -8.12 -18.99 17.96
CA ARG A 455 -9.25 -19.92 18.11
C ARG A 455 -9.38 -20.29 19.59
N ILE A 456 -10.58 -20.10 20.13
CA ILE A 456 -10.88 -20.28 21.54
C ILE A 456 -12.02 -21.28 21.73
N GLU A 457 -11.70 -22.38 22.40
CA GLU A 457 -12.58 -23.53 22.65
C GLU A 457 -12.47 -23.99 24.11
N SER A 458 -13.22 -25.03 24.51
CA SER A 458 -13.22 -25.57 25.88
C SER A 458 -13.44 -24.50 26.97
N ARG A 459 -14.22 -23.47 26.67
CA ARG A 459 -14.51 -22.33 27.54
C ARG A 459 -15.42 -22.79 28.68
N THR A 460 -14.97 -22.64 29.93
CA THR A 460 -15.76 -23.09 31.10
C THR A 460 -16.71 -22.02 31.65
N GLN A 461 -16.50 -20.75 31.30
CA GLN A 461 -17.29 -19.60 31.75
C GLN A 461 -17.56 -18.64 30.57
N ASN A 462 -18.55 -17.76 30.71
CA ASN A 462 -18.80 -16.68 29.75
C ASN A 462 -17.61 -15.69 29.69
N ALA A 463 -16.98 -15.45 30.85
CA ALA A 463 -15.75 -14.67 31.02
C ALA A 463 -14.44 -15.44 30.67
N SER A 464 -14.53 -16.60 30.02
CA SER A 464 -13.36 -17.32 29.49
C SER A 464 -12.96 -16.80 28.11
N GLY A 465 -11.68 -16.61 27.80
CA GLY A 465 -11.27 -15.99 26.53
C GLY A 465 -9.76 -15.81 26.37
N PRO A 466 -9.28 -15.20 25.27
CA PRO A 466 -7.90 -14.75 25.18
C PRO A 466 -7.71 -13.53 26.08
N SER A 467 -6.69 -13.55 26.94
CA SER A 467 -6.32 -12.40 27.77
C SER A 467 -4.82 -12.06 27.73
N GLN A 468 -4.50 -10.82 28.07
CA GLN A 468 -3.15 -10.28 28.17
C GLN A 468 -3.04 -9.35 29.38
N ASP A 469 -1.94 -9.46 30.13
CA ASP A 469 -1.57 -8.53 31.20
C ASP A 469 -1.19 -7.17 30.59
N ILE A 470 -1.85 -6.11 31.08
CA ILE A 470 -1.62 -4.72 30.67
C ILE A 470 -1.20 -3.83 31.85
N THR A 471 -0.85 -4.41 33.00
CA THR A 471 -0.45 -3.70 34.24
C THR A 471 0.76 -2.81 33.99
N SER A 472 1.79 -3.34 33.33
CA SER A 472 3.00 -2.59 32.96
C SER A 472 2.73 -1.50 31.92
N ILE A 473 1.83 -1.78 30.97
CA ILE A 473 1.36 -0.85 29.93
C ILE A 473 0.68 0.36 30.59
N LEU A 474 -0.34 0.14 31.43
CA LEU A 474 -1.10 1.24 32.03
C LEU A 474 -0.25 2.06 33.00
N ASN A 475 0.62 1.42 33.79
CA ASN A 475 1.59 2.15 34.62
C ASN A 475 2.58 2.99 33.78
N THR A 476 2.95 2.54 32.57
CA THR A 476 3.88 3.27 31.68
C THR A 476 3.20 4.38 30.86
N LYS A 477 1.94 4.19 30.46
CA LYS A 477 1.19 5.12 29.58
C LYS A 477 0.27 6.07 30.34
N GLY A 478 0.01 5.77 31.61
CA GLY A 478 -0.76 6.59 32.54
C GLY A 478 -2.27 6.54 32.31
N GLN A 479 -3.01 6.97 33.33
CA GLN A 479 -4.47 7.03 33.31
C GLN A 479 -4.98 7.95 32.20
N ALA A 480 -6.04 7.54 31.49
CA ALA A 480 -6.61 8.27 30.35
C ALA A 480 -7.92 7.60 29.86
N VAL A 481 -8.53 8.19 28.83
CA VAL A 481 -9.45 7.43 27.96
C VAL A 481 -8.62 6.56 27.01
N TYR A 482 -9.08 5.33 26.79
CA TYR A 482 -8.48 4.37 25.86
C TYR A 482 -9.53 3.80 24.92
N ASP A 483 -9.21 3.71 23.63
CA ASP A 483 -9.99 2.94 22.67
C ASP A 483 -9.60 1.46 22.77
N ILE A 484 -10.59 0.61 23.01
CA ILE A 484 -10.44 -0.85 23.01
C ILE A 484 -11.24 -1.47 21.85
N SER A 485 -10.68 -2.52 21.23
CA SER A 485 -11.39 -3.26 20.19
C SER A 485 -10.92 -4.71 20.02
N ALA A 486 -11.75 -5.52 19.36
CA ALA A 486 -11.35 -6.81 18.80
C ALA A 486 -12.27 -7.19 17.63
N ARG A 487 -11.74 -7.93 16.65
CA ARG A 487 -12.56 -8.68 15.69
C ARG A 487 -12.94 -10.01 16.30
N VAL A 488 -14.22 -10.38 16.19
CA VAL A 488 -14.74 -11.65 16.73
C VAL A 488 -15.61 -12.34 15.68
N LYS A 489 -15.56 -13.68 15.65
CA LYS A 489 -16.45 -14.54 14.85
C LYS A 489 -16.80 -15.79 15.66
N LYS A 490 -18.06 -16.23 15.61
CA LYS A 490 -18.50 -17.47 16.28
C LYS A 490 -17.93 -18.71 15.58
N ILE A 491 -17.61 -19.76 16.34
CA ILE A 491 -17.22 -21.08 15.81
C ILE A 491 -18.46 -21.97 15.58
N THR A 492 -19.45 -21.89 16.47
CA THR A 492 -20.59 -22.81 16.49
C THR A 492 -21.74 -22.35 15.59
N VAL A 493 -22.33 -23.30 14.84
CA VAL A 493 -23.28 -23.05 13.74
C VAL A 493 -24.76 -23.00 14.18
N SER A 494 -25.05 -22.86 15.48
CA SER A 494 -26.43 -22.79 15.97
C SER A 494 -27.07 -21.43 15.72
N GLU A 495 -28.41 -21.40 15.62
CA GLU A 495 -29.23 -20.19 15.45
C GLU A 495 -29.31 -19.30 16.72
N LEU A 496 -28.48 -19.59 17.73
CA LEU A 496 -28.53 -18.95 19.04
C LEU A 496 -27.80 -17.61 19.05
N LYS A 497 -28.29 -16.69 19.88
CA LYS A 497 -27.84 -15.30 19.97
C LYS A 497 -26.39 -15.21 20.47
N TYR A 498 -25.43 -15.04 19.56
CA TYR A 498 -24.04 -14.82 19.93
C TYR A 498 -23.83 -13.36 20.38
N ARG A 499 -23.26 -13.12 21.56
CA ARG A 499 -22.93 -11.78 22.08
C ARG A 499 -21.56 -11.77 22.77
N ALA A 500 -20.64 -10.95 22.27
CA ALA A 500 -19.28 -10.82 22.77
C ALA A 500 -18.95 -9.41 23.26
N LYS A 501 -17.88 -9.33 24.06
CA LYS A 501 -17.38 -8.10 24.67
C LYS A 501 -15.86 -8.03 24.59
N VAL A 502 -15.35 -6.80 24.66
CA VAL A 502 -13.95 -6.52 24.98
C VAL A 502 -13.94 -5.84 26.34
N THR A 503 -13.20 -6.40 27.28
CA THR A 503 -13.25 -6.02 28.69
C THR A 503 -11.84 -5.74 29.20
N VAL A 504 -11.70 -4.67 29.98
CA VAL A 504 -10.51 -4.37 30.78
C VAL A 504 -10.89 -4.49 32.25
N LYS A 505 -10.16 -5.34 32.97
CA LYS A 505 -10.14 -5.38 34.43
C LYS A 505 -9.02 -4.46 34.91
N LEU A 506 -9.30 -3.62 35.90
CA LEU A 506 -8.33 -2.88 36.70
C LEU A 506 -8.47 -3.33 38.14
N ARG A 507 -7.36 -3.58 38.84
CA ARG A 507 -7.37 -3.92 40.26
C ARG A 507 -6.63 -2.87 41.07
N TYR A 508 -7.30 -2.29 42.07
CA TYR A 508 -6.70 -1.31 42.98
C TYR A 508 -7.47 -1.26 44.31
N GLY A 509 -6.77 -0.97 45.41
CA GLY A 509 -7.39 -0.94 46.74
C GLY A 509 -7.93 -2.29 47.21
N GLY A 510 -7.43 -3.40 46.67
CA GLY A 510 -7.91 -4.76 46.91
C GLY A 510 -9.15 -5.17 46.12
N VAL A 511 -9.67 -4.32 45.23
CA VAL A 511 -10.95 -4.54 44.51
C VAL A 511 -10.72 -4.61 43.00
N ASP A 512 -11.46 -5.51 42.34
CA ASP A 512 -11.50 -5.60 40.87
C ASP A 512 -12.60 -4.69 40.29
N HIS A 513 -12.25 -3.90 39.30
CA HIS A 513 -13.13 -3.01 38.55
C HIS A 513 -13.13 -3.41 37.07
N TYR A 514 -14.30 -3.55 36.46
CA TYR A 514 -14.45 -4.03 35.07
C TYR A 514 -15.11 -2.98 34.19
N VAL A 515 -14.42 -2.53 33.14
CA VAL A 515 -14.99 -1.67 32.08
C VAL A 515 -14.99 -2.44 30.76
N ASN A 516 -16.06 -2.32 29.97
CA ASN A 516 -16.25 -3.14 28.78
C ASN A 516 -16.99 -2.40 27.67
N VAL A 517 -16.65 -2.74 26.43
CA VAL A 517 -17.48 -2.47 25.25
C VAL A 517 -18.15 -3.77 24.84
N GLN A 518 -19.46 -3.73 24.65
CA GLN A 518 -20.27 -4.86 24.20
C GLN A 518 -20.90 -4.55 22.84
N GLU A 519 -21.08 -5.57 22.01
CA GLU A 519 -21.85 -5.45 20.77
C GLU A 519 -23.00 -6.47 20.71
N ASN A 520 -24.03 -6.15 19.92
CA ASN A 520 -25.23 -6.96 19.81
C ASN A 520 -25.24 -7.80 18.52
N TYR A 521 -25.42 -9.12 18.68
CA TYR A 521 -25.61 -10.13 17.62
C TYR A 521 -24.40 -10.36 16.70
N GLY A 522 -23.54 -11.30 17.10
CA GLY A 522 -22.49 -11.84 16.23
C GLY A 522 -23.06 -12.68 15.09
N SER A 523 -22.72 -12.31 13.85
CA SER A 523 -23.06 -13.04 12.63
C SER A 523 -22.13 -14.25 12.38
N ASP A 524 -22.37 -15.00 11.31
CA ASP A 524 -21.41 -16.00 10.78
C ASP A 524 -20.14 -15.35 10.18
N ASN A 525 -20.15 -14.03 9.99
CA ASN A 525 -19.00 -13.22 9.55
C ASN A 525 -18.34 -12.49 10.73
N TRP A 526 -17.08 -12.09 10.52
CA TRP A 526 -16.31 -11.27 11.44
C TRP A 526 -16.95 -9.90 11.68
N TYR A 527 -17.23 -9.58 12.94
CA TYR A 527 -17.68 -8.27 13.38
C TYR A 527 -16.61 -7.60 14.24
N LEU A 528 -16.66 -6.26 14.32
CA LEU A 528 -15.81 -5.47 15.21
C LEU A 528 -16.59 -5.14 16.47
N ILE A 529 -15.98 -5.39 17.63
CA ILE A 529 -16.37 -4.76 18.89
C ILE A 529 -15.37 -3.61 19.07
N SER A 530 -15.83 -2.36 19.22
CA SER A 530 -14.91 -1.24 19.44
C SER A 530 -15.56 -0.04 20.12
N GLY A 531 -14.86 0.60 21.05
CA GLY A 531 -15.28 1.84 21.69
C GLY A 531 -14.30 2.31 22.76
N SER A 532 -14.54 3.50 23.28
CA SER A 532 -13.69 4.13 24.29
C SER A 532 -14.11 3.75 25.71
N VAL A 533 -13.13 3.48 26.58
CA VAL A 533 -13.31 3.23 28.02
C VAL A 533 -12.42 4.17 28.84
N ASP A 534 -12.87 4.53 30.04
CA ASP A 534 -12.08 5.31 30.98
C ASP A 534 -11.22 4.39 31.85
N LEU A 535 -9.89 4.47 31.71
CA LEU A 535 -8.92 3.71 32.51
C LEU A 535 -8.25 4.64 33.52
N ARG A 536 -9.04 5.07 34.51
CA ARG A 536 -8.62 5.84 35.70
C ARG A 536 -8.79 5.00 36.96
N TRP A 537 -7.89 5.19 37.92
CA TRP A 537 -7.85 4.44 39.18
C TRP A 537 -7.32 5.30 40.34
N THR A 538 -7.58 4.90 41.59
CA THR A 538 -7.12 5.64 42.77
C THR A 538 -6.02 4.87 43.51
N GLY A 539 -4.86 5.49 43.71
CA GLY A 539 -3.71 4.85 44.35
C GLY A 539 -2.90 3.99 43.39
N THR A 540 -2.35 2.88 43.89
CA THR A 540 -1.55 1.93 43.10
C THR A 540 -2.44 0.99 42.28
N LEU A 541 -2.10 0.79 41.01
CA LEU A 541 -2.67 -0.29 40.19
C LEU A 541 -1.94 -1.60 40.54
N GLU A 542 -2.67 -2.55 41.12
CA GLU A 542 -2.16 -3.87 41.54
C GLU A 542 -1.98 -4.81 40.35
N ASP A 543 -2.96 -4.83 39.44
CA ASP A 543 -3.07 -5.72 38.29
C ASP A 543 -4.04 -5.09 37.26
N ALA A 544 -3.86 -5.37 35.98
CA ALA A 544 -4.78 -5.02 34.92
C ALA A 544 -4.72 -6.03 33.76
N GLU A 545 -5.89 -6.45 33.28
CA GLU A 545 -6.05 -7.53 32.30
C GLU A 545 -6.98 -7.07 31.16
N PHE A 546 -6.50 -7.13 29.91
CA PHE A 546 -7.32 -7.01 28.71
C PHE A 546 -7.81 -8.40 28.30
N PHE A 547 -9.10 -8.57 28.00
CA PHE A 547 -9.63 -9.85 27.52
C PHE A 547 -10.87 -9.70 26.63
N VAL A 548 -11.10 -10.71 25.80
CA VAL A 548 -12.30 -10.83 24.94
C VAL A 548 -13.18 -11.95 25.48
N GLU A 549 -14.46 -11.68 25.71
CA GLU A 549 -15.39 -12.60 26.38
C GLU A 549 -16.76 -12.69 25.70
N THR A 550 -17.67 -13.53 26.23
CA THR A 550 -19.08 -13.55 25.84
C THR A 550 -19.98 -13.12 26.98
N THR A 551 -21.16 -12.59 26.64
CA THR A 551 -22.09 -12.04 27.64
C THR A 551 -22.74 -13.13 28.49
N ASP A 552 -23.18 -14.21 27.86
CA ASP A 552 -24.26 -15.08 28.37
C ASP A 552 -24.10 -16.57 28.02
N ASN A 553 -23.01 -16.97 27.38
CA ASN A 553 -22.80 -18.31 26.82
C ASN A 553 -21.31 -18.71 26.87
N THR A 554 -21.00 -19.99 26.64
CA THR A 554 -19.63 -20.54 26.60
C THR A 554 -19.19 -20.99 25.20
N TYR A 555 -19.86 -20.54 24.13
CA TYR A 555 -19.61 -21.03 22.78
C TYR A 555 -18.23 -20.61 22.24
N GLY A 556 -17.64 -21.41 21.36
CA GLY A 556 -16.32 -21.13 20.80
C GLY A 556 -16.31 -19.87 19.93
N MET A 557 -15.18 -19.14 19.95
CA MET A 557 -14.94 -17.97 19.11
C MET A 557 -13.57 -17.99 18.46
N LEU A 558 -13.50 -17.33 17.31
CA LEU A 558 -12.29 -16.83 16.71
C LEU A 558 -12.13 -15.37 17.10
N VAL A 559 -10.90 -14.94 17.39
CA VAL A 559 -10.56 -13.56 17.77
C VAL A 559 -9.34 -13.10 16.98
N ASP A 560 -9.36 -11.85 16.53
CA ASP A 560 -8.36 -11.24 15.64
C ASP A 560 -8.31 -9.71 15.89
N GLN A 561 -7.27 -9.02 15.42
CA GLN A 561 -7.11 -7.56 15.45
C GLN A 561 -7.55 -6.88 16.77
N CYS A 562 -7.04 -7.37 17.89
CA CYS A 562 -7.23 -6.80 19.23
C CYS A 562 -6.56 -5.42 19.35
N SER A 563 -7.11 -4.52 20.16
CA SER A 563 -6.52 -3.18 20.37
C SER A 563 -6.74 -2.61 21.75
N LEU A 564 -5.71 -1.91 22.25
CA LEU A 564 -5.73 -1.00 23.40
C LEU A 564 -4.88 0.23 23.04
N VAL A 565 -5.51 1.35 22.71
CA VAL A 565 -4.85 2.61 22.30
C VAL A 565 -5.24 3.75 23.24
N LYS A 566 -4.28 4.52 23.75
CA LYS A 566 -4.56 5.73 24.54
C LYS A 566 -5.02 6.86 23.61
N THR A 567 -6.16 7.49 23.91
CA THR A 567 -6.70 8.59 23.08
C THR A 567 -6.26 9.96 23.58
N TYR A 568 -6.45 10.24 24.87
CA TYR A 568 -6.10 11.49 25.57
C TYR A 568 -6.08 11.30 27.09
#